data_AF-A0A3M5HCE5-F1
#
_entry.id   AF-A0A3M5HCE5-F1
#
_cell.length_a   1.000
_cell.length_b   1.000
_cell.length_c   1.000
_cell.angle_alpha   90.00
_cell.angle_beta   90.00
_cell.angle_gamma   90.00
#
_symmetry.space_group_name_H-M   'P 1'
#
loop_
_entity.id
_entity.type
_entity.pdbx_description
1 polymer ?
#
loop_
_entity_poly.entity_id
_entity_poly.type
_entity_poly.pdbx_seq_one_letter_code
_entity_poly.pdbx_strand_id
1 'polypeptide(L)' 'MAQYVYTMHRLSKVVPPKREILKNISLSFFPGAKIGVLGLNGSGKSTL' A
#
# COMPACT_ATOMS: atom_id res chain seq x y z
N MET A 1 7.65 22.77 0.92
CA MET A 1 7.12 21.57 0.25
C MET A 1 7.38 20.37 1.13
N ALA A 2 6.38 19.54 1.40
CA ALA A 2 6.62 18.29 2.12
C ALA A 2 7.43 17.37 1.20
N GLN A 3 8.62 16.97 1.64
CA GLN A 3 9.44 16.01 0.91
C GLN A 3 8.94 14.61 1.26
N TYR A 4 8.36 13.90 0.29
CA TYR A 4 7.97 12.50 0.43
C TYR A 4 9.05 11.62 -0.20
N VAL A 5 9.45 10.55 0.47
CA VAL A 5 10.37 9.55 -0.09
C VAL A 5 9.66 8.56 -1.00
N TYR A 6 8.35 8.38 -0.81
CA TYR A 6 7.53 7.49 -1.61
C TYR A 6 6.07 7.91 -1.52
N THR A 7 5.32 7.79 -2.62
CA THR A 7 3.89 8.12 -2.68
C THR A 7 3.15 7.08 -3.51
N MET A 8 1.91 6.80 -3.11
CA MET A 8 0.94 6.00 -3.86
C MET A 8 -0.36 6.80 -3.91
N HIS A 9 -1.01 6.83 -5.07
CA HIS A 9 -2.28 7.49 -5.22
C HIS A 9 -3.29 6.55 -5.87
N ARG A 10 -4.35 6.21 -5.12
CA ARG A 10 -5.42 5.29 -5.54
C ARG A 10 -4.90 3.97 -6.12
N LEU A 11 -3.90 3.38 -5.48
CA LEU A 11 -3.35 2.08 -5.86
C LEU A 11 -4.39 0.97 -5.63
N SER A 12 -4.63 0.18 -6.68
CA SER A 12 -5.48 -1.01 -6.63
C SER A 12 -4.76 -2.18 -7.26
N LYS A 13 -5.00 -3.40 -6.76
CA LYS A 13 -4.46 -4.64 -7.29
C LYS A 13 -5.52 -5.72 -7.31
N VAL A 14 -5.74 -6.28 -8.50
CA VAL A 14 -6.56 -7.47 -8.72
C VAL A 14 -5.63 -8.64 -9.06
N VAL A 15 -5.90 -9.80 -8.47
CA VAL A 15 -5.24 -11.07 -8.79
C VAL A 15 -6.25 -12.04 -9.42
N PRO A 16 -5.82 -12.98 -10.27
CA PRO A 16 -6.72 -13.94 -10.90
C PRO A 16 -7.53 -14.76 -9.87
N PRO A 17 -8.77 -15.18 -10.21
CA PRO A 17 -9.48 -14.82 -11.44
C PRO A 17 -9.99 -13.37 -11.43
N LYS A 18 -10.47 -12.85 -10.29
CA LYS A 18 -10.97 -11.46 -10.14
C LYS A 18 -10.93 -10.95 -8.68
N ARG A 19 -9.97 -11.40 -7.87
CA ARG A 19 -9.90 -10.99 -6.45
C ARG A 19 -9.16 -9.67 -6.31
N GLU A 20 -9.84 -8.64 -5.82
CA GLU A 20 -9.21 -7.38 -5.43
C GLU A 20 -8.54 -7.54 -4.05
N ILE A 21 -7.22 -7.35 -3.99
CA ILE A 21 -6.43 -7.49 -2.75
C ILE A 21 -5.94 -6.16 -2.20
N LEU A 22 -5.84 -5.13 -3.04
CA LEU A 22 -5.61 -3.74 -2.65
C LEU A 22 -6.64 -2.89 -3.40
N LYS A 23 -7.27 -1.93 -2.72
CA LYS A 23 -8.32 -1.09 -3.29
C LYS A 23 -8.13 0.37 -2.91
N ASN A 24 -7.86 1.21 -3.91
CA ASN A 24 -7.79 2.67 -3.81
C ASN A 24 -6.89 3.19 -2.67
N ILE A 25 -5.78 2.51 -2.42
CA ILE A 25 -4.85 2.88 -1.36
C ILE A 25 -4.10 4.14 -1.76
N SER A 26 -4.11 5.15 -0.89
CA SER A 26 -3.34 6.38 -1.06
C SER A 26 -2.47 6.60 0.17
N LEU A 27 -1.16 6.62 -0.01
CA LEU A 27 -0.17 6.70 1.06
C LEU A 27 0.95 7.65 0.64
N SER A 28 1.57 8.30 1.61
CA SER A 28 2.76 9.13 1.40
C SER A 28 3.68 8.95 2.58
N PHE A 29 4.96 8.72 2.30
CA PHE A 29 5.96 8.35 3.29
C PHE A 29 6.95 9.49 3.47
N PHE A 30 7.17 9.90 4.71
CA PHE A 30 8.17 10.90 5.05
C PHE A 30 9.57 10.28 5.19
N PRO A 31 10.64 11.05 4.89
CA PRO A 31 12.01 10.65 5.19
C PRO A 31 12.15 10.23 6.66
N GLY A 32 12.79 9.08 6.90
CA GLY A 32 13.05 8.56 8.24
C GLY A 32 11.85 7.89 8.93
N ALA A 33 10.68 7.82 8.31
CA ALA A 33 9.53 7.11 8.87
C ALA A 33 9.82 5.60 9.04
N LYS A 34 9.46 5.04 10.19
CA LYS A 34 9.49 3.59 10.48
C LYS A 34 8.06 3.08 10.54
N ILE A 35 7.68 2.19 9.63
CA ILE A 35 6.29 1.76 9.44
C ILE A 35 6.20 0.24 9.50
N GLY A 36 5.30 -0.25 10.34
CA GLY A 36 4.92 -1.65 10.37
C GLY A 36 3.62 -1.87 9.59
N VAL A 37 3.63 -2.81 8.64
CA VAL A 37 2.43 -3.23 7.90
C VAL A 37 1.88 -4.50 8.54
N LEU A 38 0.67 -4.43 9.09
CA LEU A 38 0.01 -5.51 9.83
C LEU A 38 -1.29 -5.95 9.16
N GLY A 39 -1.80 -7.13 9.58
CA GLY A 39 -3.04 -7.71 9.04
C GLY A 39 -2.97 -9.21 8.83
N LEU A 40 -4.13 -9.82 8.57
CA LEU A 40 -4.29 -11.27 8.38
C LEU A 40 -3.58 -11.79 7.12
N ASN A 41 -3.42 -13.11 7.01
CA ASN A 41 -2.88 -13.73 5.80
C ASN A 41 -3.78 -13.46 4.60
N GLY A 42 -3.17 -13.06 3.48
CA GLY A 42 -3.89 -12.68 2.26
C GLY A 42 -4.51 -11.27 2.26
N SER A 43 -4.22 -10.41 3.25
CA SER A 43 -4.69 -9.02 3.28
C SER A 43 -3.91 -8.04 2.39
N GLY A 44 -2.92 -8.53 1.61
CA GLY A 44 -2.14 -7.72 0.68
C GLY A 44 -0.85 -7.11 1.24
N LYS A 45 -0.43 -7.44 2.47
CA LYS A 45 0.75 -6.82 3.12
C LYS A 45 2.07 -6.96 2.35
N SER A 46 2.36 -8.13 1.80
CA SER A 46 3.58 -8.36 1.00
C SER A 46 3.45 -7.85 -0.43
N THR A 47 2.24 -7.47 -0.84
CA THR A 47 1.97 -6.89 -2.16
C THR A 47 1.98 -5.37 -2.12
N LEU A 48 1.57 -4.78 -1.00
CA LEU A 48 1.73 -3.37 -0.67
C LEU A 48 3.21 -3.04 -0.44
#